data_AF-A0A812WNR6-F1
#
_entry.id   AF-A0A812WNR6-F1
#
_cell.length_a   1.000
_cell.length_b   1.000
_cell.length_c   1.000
_cell.angle_alpha   90.00
_cell.angle_beta   90.00
_cell.angle_gamma   90.00
#
_symmetry.space_group_name_H-M   'P 1'
#
loop_
_entity.id
_entity.type
_entity.pdbx_description
1 polymer ?
#
loop_
_entity_poly.entity_id
_entity_poly.type
_entity_poly.pdbx_seq_one_letter_code
_entity_poly.pdbx_strand_id
1 'polypeptide(L)'
;MRYKDNLGRCELLVWQDGRLEFELNGLGTSDNTRKMLEDCSTAITEFGDSVQCTALIDMRRGMGCSPLAVPGIVNFLQKACTAFDKSGVAFFFDRQEAERWPENLRRLQGEWHSAEGSCVGQIQGGCLVWHRSLGAHPTNLFMEGGRVLMEEESTTHSAVIDWGPPARMKWDDGEEWIRVGGSPEEGLSNSRHAEPSGD
;
A
#
# COMPACT_ATOMS: atom_id res chain seq x y z
N MET A 1 -10.35 1.23 18.52
CA MET A 1 -11.42 2.25 18.63
C MET A 1 -12.35 2.11 17.45
N ARG A 2 -13.67 2.32 17.63
CA ARG A 2 -14.64 2.15 16.54
C ARG A 2 -15.68 3.26 16.57
N TYR A 3 -15.91 3.87 15.42
CA TYR A 3 -16.90 4.91 15.20
C TYR A 3 -17.86 4.50 14.08
N LYS A 4 -19.14 4.80 14.22
CA LYS A 4 -20.18 4.45 13.24
C LYS A 4 -21.30 5.49 13.24
N ASP A 5 -21.79 5.81 12.05
CA ASP A 5 -23.04 6.53 11.84
C ASP A 5 -23.92 5.81 10.80
N ASN A 6 -24.90 6.51 10.26
CA ASN A 6 -25.83 5.97 9.25
C ASN A 6 -25.21 5.88 7.85
N LEU A 7 -24.09 6.54 7.59
CA LEU A 7 -23.44 6.63 6.28
C LEU A 7 -22.19 5.73 6.19
N GLY A 8 -21.55 5.43 7.33
CA GLY A 8 -20.38 4.56 7.37
C GLY A 8 -19.89 4.23 8.77
N ARG A 9 -18.74 3.54 8.82
CA ARG A 9 -17.98 3.24 10.03
C ARG A 9 -16.49 3.41 9.75
N CYS A 10 -15.76 3.67 10.81
CA CYS A 10 -14.32 3.59 10.79
C CYS A 10 -13.82 2.90 12.06
N GLU A 11 -12.72 2.16 11.91
CA GLU A 11 -12.14 1.35 12.96
C GLU A 11 -10.63 1.49 12.93
N LEU A 12 -10.07 1.72 14.11
CA LEU A 12 -8.63 1.75 14.34
C LEU A 12 -8.28 0.59 15.28
N LEU A 13 -7.45 -0.32 14.79
CA LEU A 13 -6.80 -1.34 15.60
C LEU A 13 -5.38 -0.88 15.90
N VAL A 14 -5.04 -0.93 17.18
CA VAL A 14 -3.72 -0.56 17.68
C VAL A 14 -3.11 -1.83 18.28
N TRP A 15 -1.97 -2.24 17.74
CA TRP A 15 -1.26 -3.44 18.16
C TRP A 15 -0.14 -3.06 19.15
N GLN A 16 0.26 -4.01 20.00
CA GLN A 16 1.30 -3.78 21.02
C GLN A 16 2.68 -3.49 20.42
N ASP A 17 2.90 -3.85 19.16
CA ASP A 17 4.14 -3.66 18.41
C ASP A 17 4.21 -2.30 17.68
N GLY A 18 3.21 -1.42 17.86
CA GLY A 18 3.15 -0.11 17.20
C GLY A 18 2.47 -0.12 15.82
N ARG A 19 1.96 -1.28 15.35
CA ARG A 19 1.16 -1.32 14.14
C ARG A 19 -0.21 -0.67 14.38
N LEU A 20 -0.63 0.15 13.42
CA LEU A 20 -1.95 0.78 13.37
C LEU A 20 -2.67 0.32 12.10
N GLU A 21 -3.87 -0.23 12.25
CA GLU A 21 -4.72 -0.59 11.12
C GLU A 21 -5.99 0.25 11.12
N PHE A 22 -6.24 0.91 10.00
CA PHE A 22 -7.33 1.83 9.84
C PHE A 22 -8.28 1.29 8.77
N GLU A 23 -9.44 0.79 9.19
CA GLU A 23 -10.50 0.33 8.29
C GLU A 23 -11.54 1.44 8.11
N LEU A 24 -11.80 1.84 6.87
CA LEU A 24 -12.89 2.73 6.49
C LEU A 24 -13.95 1.99 5.70
N ASN A 25 -15.21 2.20 6.05
CA ASN A 25 -16.35 1.60 5.35
C ASN A 25 -17.51 2.61 5.25
N GLY A 26 -18.14 2.71 4.08
CA GLY A 26 -19.28 3.62 3.82
C GLY A 26 -18.89 4.99 3.23
N LEU A 27 -19.90 5.86 3.06
CA LEU A 27 -19.79 7.21 2.49
C LEU A 27 -19.73 8.26 3.62
N GLY A 28 -19.12 9.42 3.38
CA GLY A 28 -19.31 10.59 4.25
C GLY A 28 -18.70 10.49 5.66
N THR A 29 -17.63 9.73 5.86
CA THR A 29 -17.02 9.51 7.17
C THR A 29 -16.09 10.63 7.63
N SER A 30 -16.12 11.86 7.11
CA SER A 30 -15.12 12.89 7.45
C SER A 30 -15.05 13.19 8.95
N ASP A 31 -16.21 13.27 9.62
CA ASP A 31 -16.28 13.56 11.05
C ASP A 31 -15.85 12.37 11.90
N ASN A 32 -16.25 11.16 11.52
CA ASN A 32 -15.81 9.94 12.19
C ASN A 32 -14.31 9.68 11.98
N THR A 33 -13.82 9.96 10.76
CA THR A 33 -12.40 9.92 10.41
C THR A 33 -11.64 10.91 11.28
N ARG A 34 -12.10 12.16 11.38
CA ARG A 34 -11.46 13.18 12.22
C ARG A 34 -11.39 12.77 13.70
N LYS A 35 -12.51 12.38 14.31
CA LYS A 35 -12.55 11.93 15.71
C LYS A 35 -11.61 10.75 15.96
N MET A 36 -11.61 9.79 15.04
CA MET A 36 -10.71 8.65 15.13
C MET A 36 -9.24 9.05 14.99
N LEU A 37 -8.89 9.99 14.10
CA LEU A 37 -7.53 10.50 13.97
C LEU A 37 -7.10 11.28 15.23
N GLU A 38 -8.00 12.02 15.88
CA GLU A 38 -7.76 12.70 17.17
C GLU A 38 -7.46 11.68 18.29
N ASP A 39 -8.27 10.62 18.39
CA ASP A 39 -7.99 9.54 19.35
C ASP A 39 -6.71 8.77 19.00
N CYS A 40 -6.43 8.58 17.70
CA CYS A 40 -5.21 7.94 17.23
C CYS A 40 -3.98 8.74 17.67
N SER A 41 -3.99 10.06 17.52
CA SER A 41 -2.95 10.94 18.05
C SER A 41 -2.75 10.72 19.54
N THR A 42 -3.85 10.63 20.30
CA THR A 42 -3.78 10.39 21.75
C THR A 42 -3.15 9.04 22.06
N ALA A 43 -3.58 7.96 21.41
CA ALA A 43 -3.02 6.62 21.60
C ALA A 43 -1.53 6.55 21.23
N ILE A 44 -1.11 7.23 20.15
CA ILE A 44 0.32 7.27 19.75
C ILE A 44 1.17 7.93 20.82
N THR A 45 0.67 9.01 21.46
CA THR A 45 1.41 9.65 22.55
C THR A 45 1.58 8.76 23.78
N GLU A 46 0.72 7.75 23.98
CA GLU A 46 0.83 6.80 25.09
C GLU A 46 1.97 5.77 24.89
N PHE A 47 2.36 5.47 23.65
CA PHE A 47 3.45 4.54 23.35
C PHE A 47 4.85 5.12 23.63
N GLY A 48 4.97 6.45 23.71
CA GLY A 48 6.24 7.16 23.87
C GLY A 48 7.10 7.18 22.60
N ASP A 49 8.16 7.98 22.62
CA ASP A 49 8.99 8.29 21.44
C ASP A 49 9.78 7.08 20.87
N SER A 50 9.78 5.94 21.56
CA SER A 50 10.58 4.77 21.18
C SER A 50 9.87 3.78 20.26
N VAL A 51 8.56 3.91 20.04
CA VAL A 51 7.79 2.96 19.23
C VAL A 51 7.69 3.48 17.80
N GLN A 52 8.20 2.70 16.87
CA GLN A 52 8.15 3.00 15.45
C GLN A 52 6.78 2.60 14.91
N CYS A 53 5.91 3.58 14.68
CA CYS A 53 4.55 3.28 14.24
C CYS A 53 4.49 3.03 12.73
N THR A 54 3.66 2.06 12.32
CA THR A 54 3.34 1.75 10.91
C THR A 54 1.83 1.87 10.71
N ALA A 55 1.38 2.64 9.72
CA ALA A 55 -0.04 2.87 9.47
C ALA A 55 -0.51 2.23 8.17
N LEU A 56 -1.42 1.27 8.26
CA LEU A 56 -2.10 0.68 7.12
C LEU A 56 -3.49 1.29 6.98
N ILE A 57 -3.79 1.90 5.84
CA ILE A 57 -5.11 2.49 5.58
C ILE A 57 -5.83 1.63 4.55
N ASP A 58 -6.74 0.81 5.05
CA ASP A 58 -7.57 -0.06 4.25
C ASP A 58 -8.90 0.63 3.92
N MET A 59 -9.02 1.08 2.67
CA MET A 59 -10.25 1.68 2.14
C MET A 59 -11.07 0.68 1.31
N ARG A 60 -10.67 -0.60 1.26
CA ARG A 60 -11.25 -1.63 0.39
C ARG A 60 -12.69 -2.03 0.74
N ARG A 61 -13.18 -1.66 1.93
CA ARG A 61 -14.50 -2.08 2.43
C ARG A 61 -15.58 -1.00 2.29
N GLY A 62 -15.26 0.21 1.81
CA GLY A 62 -16.22 1.30 1.62
C GLY A 62 -16.55 1.61 0.16
N MET A 63 -17.69 2.24 -0.10
CA MET A 63 -18.04 2.83 -1.41
C MET A 63 -17.26 4.13 -1.67
N GLY A 64 -15.93 4.07 -1.59
CA GLY A 64 -15.06 5.23 -1.63
C GLY A 64 -15.06 5.98 -0.28
N CYS A 65 -13.88 6.18 0.28
CA CYS A 65 -13.69 7.16 1.34
C CYS A 65 -14.19 8.53 0.84
N SER A 66 -14.80 9.35 1.72
CA SER A 66 -15.10 10.73 1.34
C SER A 66 -13.84 11.39 0.78
N PRO A 67 -13.89 12.09 -0.37
CA PRO A 67 -12.73 12.80 -0.90
C PRO A 67 -12.10 13.77 0.11
N LEU A 68 -12.85 14.18 1.14
CA LEU A 68 -12.37 15.03 2.23
C LEU A 68 -11.69 14.27 3.38
N ALA A 69 -11.93 12.97 3.53
CA ALA A 69 -11.33 12.16 4.58
C ALA A 69 -9.88 11.76 4.23
N VAL A 70 -9.55 11.53 2.95
CA VAL A 70 -8.17 11.23 2.52
C VAL A 70 -7.20 12.36 2.88
N PRO A 71 -7.45 13.66 2.56
CA PRO A 71 -6.59 14.76 3.01
C PRO A 71 -6.44 14.84 4.54
N GLY A 72 -7.51 14.52 5.28
CA GLY A 72 -7.47 14.47 6.75
C GLY A 72 -6.50 13.41 7.27
N ILE A 73 -6.54 12.21 6.68
CA ILE A 73 -5.67 11.09 7.05
C ILE A 73 -4.22 11.38 6.64
N VAL A 74 -3.99 11.89 5.43
CA VAL A 74 -2.65 12.27 4.95
C VAL A 74 -2.04 13.34 5.86
N ASN A 75 -2.80 14.39 6.19
CA ASN A 75 -2.34 15.46 7.07
C ASN A 75 -2.04 14.96 8.49
N PHE A 76 -2.87 14.04 9.00
CA PHE A 76 -2.61 13.37 10.28
C PHE A 76 -1.29 12.61 10.25
N LEU A 77 -1.08 11.77 9.23
CA LEU A 77 0.16 11.01 9.09
C LEU A 77 1.37 11.93 8.98
N GLN A 78 1.29 12.99 8.17
CA GLN A 78 2.33 14.01 8.00
C GLN A 78 2.68 14.74 9.31
N LYS A 79 1.68 15.08 10.12
CA LYS A 79 1.90 15.77 11.40
C LYS A 79 2.43 14.84 12.48
N ALA A 80 1.98 13.59 12.48
CA ALA A 80 2.44 12.59 13.42
C ALA A 80 3.78 11.95 13.01
N CYS A 81 4.33 12.30 11.83
CA CYS A 81 5.54 11.74 11.22
C CYS A 81 6.81 11.72 12.09
N THR A 82 6.89 12.43 13.21
CA THR A 82 8.03 12.24 14.13
C THR A 82 7.99 10.88 14.83
N ALA A 83 6.81 10.26 14.96
CA ALA A 83 6.59 8.96 15.58
C ALA A 83 6.35 7.81 14.58
N PHE A 84 6.22 8.11 13.27
CA PHE A 84 5.94 7.12 12.24
C PHE A 84 7.15 6.84 11.36
N ASP A 85 7.38 5.57 11.05
CA ASP A 85 8.23 5.22 9.92
C ASP A 85 7.54 5.60 8.61
N LYS A 86 8.15 6.52 7.88
CA LYS A 86 7.68 7.04 6.60
C LYS A 86 7.61 5.97 5.50
N SER A 87 8.24 4.82 5.69
CA SER A 87 8.21 3.69 4.75
C SER A 87 6.94 2.82 4.84
N GLY A 88 6.11 3.01 5.88
CA GLY A 88 5.05 2.07 6.23
C GLY A 88 3.61 2.40 5.80
N VAL A 89 3.38 3.48 5.04
CA VAL A 89 2.02 3.90 4.66
C VAL A 89 1.63 3.32 3.31
N ALA A 90 0.79 2.29 3.32
CA ALA A 90 0.18 1.74 2.12
C ALA A 90 -1.32 2.11 2.07
N PHE A 91 -1.75 2.70 0.96
CA PHE A 91 -3.15 2.97 0.67
C PHE A 91 -3.69 1.87 -0.24
N PHE A 92 -4.65 1.08 0.24
CA PHE A 92 -5.33 0.08 -0.58
C PHE A 92 -6.71 0.61 -0.98
N PHE A 93 -6.89 0.91 -2.26
CA PHE A 93 -8.07 1.63 -2.72
C PHE A 93 -9.31 0.75 -2.98
N ASP A 94 -9.20 -0.54 -3.36
CA ASP A 94 -10.39 -1.42 -3.48
C ASP A 94 -9.99 -2.91 -3.63
N ARG A 95 -10.74 -3.83 -2.99
CA ARG A 95 -10.62 -5.29 -3.21
C ARG A 95 -11.22 -5.70 -4.55
N GLN A 96 -12.28 -5.04 -5.01
CA GLN A 96 -12.85 -5.28 -6.34
C GLN A 96 -11.94 -4.72 -7.44
N GLU A 97 -11.17 -3.64 -7.21
CA GLU A 97 -10.11 -3.24 -8.15
C GLU A 97 -8.93 -4.20 -8.13
N ALA A 98 -8.52 -4.73 -6.98
CA ALA A 98 -7.48 -5.78 -6.95
C ALA A 98 -7.87 -7.04 -7.74
N GLU A 99 -9.16 -7.40 -7.72
CA GLU A 99 -9.75 -8.45 -8.57
C GLU A 99 -9.84 -8.05 -10.06
N ARG A 100 -9.90 -6.74 -10.36
CA ARG A 100 -9.85 -6.17 -11.71
C ARG A 100 -8.47 -5.74 -12.18
N TRP A 101 -7.43 -5.88 -11.35
CA TRP A 101 -6.11 -5.47 -11.76
C TRP A 101 -5.75 -6.19 -13.06
N PRO A 102 -5.21 -5.44 -14.04
CA PRO A 102 -4.66 -6.07 -15.22
C PRO A 102 -3.74 -7.19 -14.77
N GLU A 103 -3.85 -8.37 -15.37
CA GLU A 103 -3.01 -9.53 -15.05
C GLU A 103 -1.52 -9.14 -15.00
N ASN A 104 -1.12 -8.21 -15.87
CA ASN A 104 0.19 -7.59 -15.90
C ASN A 104 0.62 -7.00 -14.54
N LEU A 105 -0.21 -6.23 -13.84
CA LEU A 105 0.15 -5.64 -12.55
C LEU A 105 0.34 -6.70 -11.46
N ARG A 106 -0.44 -7.79 -11.51
CA ARG A 106 -0.25 -8.96 -10.64
C ARG A 106 1.05 -9.71 -10.95
N ARG A 107 1.48 -9.70 -12.20
CA ARG A 107 2.78 -10.30 -12.57
C ARG A 107 3.96 -9.46 -12.11
N LEU A 108 3.78 -8.22 -11.65
CA LEU A 108 4.88 -7.41 -11.10
C LEU A 108 5.22 -7.72 -9.64
N GLN A 109 4.39 -8.51 -8.94
CA GLN A 109 4.59 -8.81 -7.53
C GLN A 109 5.96 -9.45 -7.28
N GLY A 110 6.62 -9.05 -6.19
CA GLY A 110 7.92 -9.59 -5.78
C GLY A 110 8.95 -8.52 -5.47
N GLU A 111 10.17 -8.97 -5.18
CA GLU A 111 11.32 -8.12 -4.89
C GLU A 111 12.02 -7.70 -6.18
N TRP A 112 12.41 -6.44 -6.27
CA TRP A 112 13.06 -5.85 -7.43
C TRP A 112 14.40 -5.23 -7.04
N HIS A 113 15.40 -5.49 -7.86
CA HIS A 113 16.77 -5.02 -7.69
C HIS A 113 17.19 -4.18 -8.88
N SER A 114 18.12 -3.26 -8.69
CA SER A 114 18.75 -2.56 -9.82
C SER A 114 19.58 -3.56 -10.65
N ALA A 115 19.98 -3.15 -11.85
CA ALA A 115 20.94 -3.89 -12.68
C ALA A 115 22.28 -4.16 -11.96
N GLU A 116 22.62 -3.37 -10.95
CA GLU A 116 23.82 -3.52 -10.11
C GLU A 116 23.60 -4.48 -8.93
N GLY A 117 22.38 -4.97 -8.72
CA GLY A 117 22.02 -5.93 -7.68
C GLY A 117 21.55 -5.31 -6.36
N SER A 118 21.52 -3.98 -6.24
CA SER A 118 20.99 -3.30 -5.05
C SER A 118 19.47 -3.46 -4.97
N CYS A 119 18.93 -3.80 -3.80
CA CYS A 119 17.48 -3.89 -3.60
C CYS A 119 16.84 -2.52 -3.79
N VAL A 120 15.92 -2.41 -4.76
CA VAL A 120 15.12 -1.20 -5.01
C VAL A 120 13.92 -1.18 -4.09
N GLY A 121 13.24 -2.33 -3.95
CA GLY A 121 12.05 -2.46 -3.14
C GLY A 121 11.24 -3.70 -3.49
N GLN A 122 10.02 -3.73 -2.97
CA GLN A 122 9.09 -4.82 -3.19
C GLN A 122 7.78 -4.29 -3.75
N ILE A 123 7.32 -4.88 -4.85
CA ILE A 123 6.00 -4.58 -5.39
C ILE A 123 5.00 -5.50 -4.70
N GLN A 124 4.08 -4.90 -3.95
CA GLN A 124 2.98 -5.57 -3.28
C GLN A 124 1.68 -4.84 -3.58
N GLY A 125 0.72 -5.56 -4.15
CA GLY A 125 -0.61 -5.02 -4.35
C GLY A 125 -0.67 -3.78 -5.25
N GLY A 126 0.05 -3.77 -6.37
CA GLY A 126 0.14 -2.60 -7.25
C GLY A 126 0.87 -1.40 -6.65
N CYS A 127 1.52 -1.55 -5.49
CA CYS A 127 2.31 -0.51 -4.84
C CYS A 127 3.77 -0.96 -4.74
N LEU A 128 4.70 -0.08 -5.08
CA LEU A 128 6.13 -0.22 -4.83
C LEU A 128 6.42 0.26 -3.41
N VAL A 129 6.80 -0.67 -2.55
CA VAL A 129 7.37 -0.38 -1.23
C VAL A 129 8.88 -0.30 -1.40
N TRP A 130 9.41 0.92 -1.39
CA TRP A 130 10.84 1.16 -1.57
C TRP A 130 11.67 0.54 -0.46
N HIS A 131 12.88 0.12 -0.81
CA HIS A 131 13.85 -0.32 0.18
C HIS A 131 14.21 0.86 1.10
N ARG A 132 14.26 0.60 2.41
CA ARG A 132 14.43 1.63 3.45
C ARG A 132 15.64 2.56 3.25
N SER A 133 16.69 2.09 2.59
CA SER A 133 17.90 2.89 2.35
C SER A 133 17.68 4.03 1.37
N LEU A 134 16.62 3.97 0.56
CA LEU A 134 16.29 5.01 -0.42
C LEU A 134 15.47 6.15 0.19
N GLY A 135 14.86 5.93 1.36
CA GLY A 135 14.08 6.97 2.07
C GLY A 135 12.82 7.45 1.35
N ALA A 136 12.44 6.79 0.24
CA ALA A 136 11.26 7.11 -0.55
C ALA A 136 9.98 6.55 0.07
N HIS A 137 8.86 7.24 -0.18
CA HIS A 137 7.53 6.83 0.26
C HIS A 137 6.95 5.77 -0.67
N PRO A 138 6.13 4.82 -0.18
CA PRO A 138 5.47 3.84 -1.04
C PRO A 138 4.72 4.50 -2.22
N THR A 139 4.92 3.97 -3.43
CA THR A 139 4.43 4.58 -4.68
C THR A 139 3.47 3.66 -5.39
N ASN A 140 2.34 4.19 -5.86
CA ASN A 140 1.39 3.40 -6.65
C ASN A 140 1.91 3.18 -8.08
N LEU A 141 1.71 1.97 -8.59
CA LEU A 141 2.03 1.58 -9.95
C LEU A 141 0.75 1.41 -10.76
N PHE A 142 0.79 1.89 -12.00
CA PHE A 142 -0.32 1.80 -12.94
C PHE A 142 0.14 1.17 -14.25
N MET A 143 -0.80 0.58 -15.00
CA MET A 143 -0.52 0.04 -16.33
C MET A 143 -1.22 0.88 -17.39
N GLU A 144 -0.48 1.41 -18.35
CA GLU A 144 -1.04 2.13 -19.50
C GLU A 144 -0.28 1.76 -20.78
N GLY A 145 -1.01 1.36 -21.84
CA GLY A 145 -0.37 1.05 -23.13
C GLY A 145 0.70 -0.04 -23.07
N GLY A 146 0.62 -0.97 -22.11
CA GLY A 146 1.63 -2.02 -21.89
C GLY A 146 2.87 -1.58 -21.12
N ARG A 147 2.89 -0.35 -20.58
CA ARG A 147 3.95 0.19 -19.72
C ARG A 147 3.51 0.21 -18.27
N VAL A 148 4.48 0.14 -17.35
CA VAL A 148 4.28 0.53 -15.96
C VAL A 148 4.47 2.03 -15.85
N LEU A 149 3.62 2.69 -15.08
CA LEU A 149 3.76 4.08 -14.72
C LEU A 149 3.86 4.20 -13.21
N MET A 150 4.66 5.16 -12.74
CA MET A 150 4.66 5.61 -11.36
C MET A 150 4.75 7.13 -11.32
N GLU A 151 4.18 7.75 -10.28
CA GLU A 151 4.30 9.19 -10.05
C GLU A 151 5.20 9.43 -8.84
N GLU A 152 6.27 10.18 -9.04
CA GLU A 152 7.22 10.58 -8.00
C GLU A 152 7.45 12.10 -8.09
N GLU A 153 7.21 12.82 -6.99
CA GLU A 153 7.42 14.28 -6.91
C GLU A 153 6.79 15.08 -8.08
N SER A 154 5.58 14.71 -8.50
CA SER A 154 4.86 15.31 -9.65
C SER A 154 5.47 15.03 -11.03
N THR A 155 6.43 14.11 -11.10
CA THR A 155 6.98 13.56 -12.35
C THR A 155 6.42 12.16 -12.56
N THR A 156 5.95 11.86 -13.77
CA THR A 156 5.52 10.51 -14.14
C THR A 156 6.68 9.81 -14.83
N HIS A 157 7.13 8.70 -14.24
CA HIS A 157 8.13 7.80 -14.82
C HIS A 157 7.41 6.63 -15.48
N SER A 158 7.96 6.15 -16.59
CA SER A 158 7.40 5.04 -17.36
C SER A 158 8.42 3.94 -17.59
N ALA A 159 8.00 2.68 -17.42
CA ALA A 159 8.83 1.51 -17.68
C ALA A 159 8.23 0.59 -18.74
N VAL A 160 9.09 0.04 -19.59
CA VAL A 160 8.77 -1.10 -20.46
C VAL A 160 9.16 -2.38 -19.74
N ILE A 161 8.27 -3.38 -19.76
CA ILE A 161 8.49 -4.66 -19.09
C ILE A 161 8.97 -5.72 -20.10
N ASP A 162 10.07 -6.38 -19.78
CA ASP A 162 10.46 -7.66 -20.37
C ASP A 162 10.05 -8.78 -19.40
N TRP A 163 9.10 -9.62 -19.81
CA TRP A 163 8.52 -10.68 -18.98
C TRP A 163 9.37 -11.96 -18.90
N GLY A 164 10.61 -11.95 -19.42
CA GLY A 164 11.51 -13.09 -19.39
C GLY A 164 11.84 -13.60 -17.96
N PRO A 165 12.59 -14.70 -17.84
CA PRO A 165 13.19 -15.13 -16.57
C PRO A 165 14.65 -14.63 -16.43
N PRO A 166 14.97 -13.70 -15.52
CA PRO A 166 14.07 -12.93 -14.65
C PRO A 166 13.34 -11.80 -15.39
N ALA A 167 12.21 -11.36 -14.84
CA ALA A 167 11.46 -10.24 -15.40
C ALA A 167 12.26 -8.95 -15.20
N ARG A 168 12.21 -8.05 -16.17
CA ARG A 168 12.95 -6.78 -16.14
C ARG A 168 12.02 -5.61 -16.43
N MET A 169 12.28 -4.47 -15.80
CA MET A 169 11.64 -3.19 -16.10
C MET A 169 12.72 -2.20 -16.49
N LYS A 170 12.58 -1.60 -17.67
CA LYS A 170 13.46 -0.52 -18.12
C LYS A 170 12.70 0.80 -18.09
N TRP A 171 13.10 1.67 -17.16
CA TRP A 171 12.53 3.00 -16.94
C TRP A 171 13.05 4.00 -17.98
N ASP A 172 12.31 5.08 -18.16
CA ASP A 172 12.59 6.15 -19.13
C ASP A 172 13.74 7.07 -18.72
N ASP A 173 14.07 7.11 -17.44
CA ASP A 173 15.30 7.69 -16.89
C ASP A 173 16.55 6.84 -17.16
N GLY A 174 16.37 5.62 -17.67
CA GLY A 174 17.45 4.69 -18.01
C GLY A 174 17.74 3.65 -16.94
N GLU A 175 17.09 3.70 -15.78
CA GLU A 175 17.22 2.65 -14.78
C GLU A 175 16.65 1.32 -15.29
N GLU A 176 17.28 0.23 -14.85
CA GLU A 176 16.82 -1.13 -15.13
C GLU A 176 16.66 -1.89 -13.81
N TRP A 177 15.44 -2.39 -13.60
CA TRP A 177 15.10 -3.19 -12.44
C TRP A 177 14.88 -4.65 -12.85
N ILE A 178 15.37 -5.58 -12.04
CA ILE A 178 15.35 -7.01 -12.27
C ILE A 178 14.64 -7.66 -11.09
N ARG A 179 13.61 -8.47 -11.37
CA ARG A 179 12.88 -9.19 -10.32
C ARG A 179 13.70 -10.36 -9.80
N VAL A 180 13.84 -10.44 -8.47
CA VAL A 180 14.51 -11.54 -7.78
C VAL A 180 13.49 -12.51 -7.22
N GLY A 181 13.62 -13.79 -7.59
CA GLY A 181 12.73 -14.87 -7.12
C GLY A 181 11.38 -14.92 -7.84
N GLY A 182 10.92 -16.14 -8.10
CA GLY A 182 9.59 -16.43 -8.66
C GLY A 182 9.55 -16.46 -10.18
N SER A 183 9.12 -17.61 -10.73
CA SER A 183 8.50 -17.60 -12.05
C SER A 183 7.19 -16.80 -11.97
N PRO A 184 6.74 -16.12 -13.04
CA PRO A 184 5.45 -15.42 -13.03
C PRO A 184 4.25 -16.31 -12.66
N GLU A 185 4.41 -17.64 -12.67
CA GLU A 185 3.36 -18.61 -12.36
C GLU A 185 3.23 -18.96 -10.86
N GLU A 186 4.29 -18.81 -10.06
CA GLU A 186 4.26 -19.21 -8.64
C GLU A 186 3.40 -18.29 -7.75
N GLY A 187 3.18 -17.03 -8.16
CA GLY A 187 2.35 -16.08 -7.41
C GLY A 187 0.83 -16.33 -7.51
N LEU A 188 0.38 -17.11 -8.51
CA LEU A 188 -1.06 -17.35 -8.75
C LEU A 188 -1.56 -18.67 -8.13
N SER A 189 -0.68 -19.58 -7.72
CA SER A 189 -1.07 -20.93 -7.27
C SER A 189 -1.53 -21.02 -5.80
N ASN A 190 -1.35 -19.99 -4.98
CA ASN A 190 -1.64 -20.07 -3.53
C ASN A 190 -3.09 -19.74 -3.12
N SER A 191 -4.04 -19.64 -4.06
CA SER A 191 -5.46 -19.35 -3.74
C SER A 191 -6.44 -20.52 -3.90
N ARG A 192 -5.97 -21.77 -4.03
CA ARG A 192 -6.90 -22.92 -4.07
C ARG A 192 -7.34 -23.30 -2.65
N HIS A 193 -8.61 -22.98 -2.39
CA HIS A 193 -9.45 -23.52 -1.32
C HIS A 193 -9.09 -24.97 -0.97
N ALA A 194 -8.74 -25.20 0.30
CA ALA A 194 -8.92 -26.52 0.89
C ALA A 194 -10.43 -26.79 0.95
N GLU A 195 -10.91 -27.73 0.15
CA GLU A 195 -12.26 -28.26 0.34
C GLU A 195 -12.30 -29.01 1.68
N PRO A 196 -13.34 -28.79 2.51
CA PRO A 196 -13.52 -29.60 3.69
C PRO A 196 -13.92 -31.01 3.26
N SER A 197 -13.05 -31.97 3.56
CA SER A 197 -13.38 -33.40 3.54
C SER A 197 -14.56 -33.65 4.49
N GLY A 198 -15.72 -33.95 3.93
CA GLY A 198 -16.88 -34.43 4.68
C GLY A 198 -16.75 -35.93 4.96
N ASP A 199 -16.90 -36.29 6.23
CA ASP A 199 -17.26 -37.63 6.69
C ASP A 199 -18.79 -37.85 6.56
#